data_AF-A0AAF0CD77-F1
#
_entry.id   AF-A0AAF0CD77-F1
#
_cell.length_a   1.000
_cell.length_b   1.000
_cell.length_c   1.000
_cell.angle_alpha   90.00
_cell.angle_beta   90.00
_cell.angle_gamma   90.00
#
_symmetry.space_group_name_H-M   'P 1'
#
loop_
_entity.id
_entity.type
_entity.pdbx_description
1 polymer ?
#
loop_
_entity_poly.entity_id
_entity_poly.type
_entity_poly.pdbx_seq_one_letter_code
_entity_poly.pdbx_strand_id
1 'polypeptide(L)'
;MKNIIVRPLEWHLAFLGVFVISLFYLQIVSTPTFLMTLVGISAFNYLEYDTALTVVYGCSFIGLILGVLWAERVRRTLGIVTFTAYLLSTPEIDGWRDSAGNKIQRKVT
;
A
#
# COMPACT_ATOMS: atom_id res chain seq x y z
N MET A 1 39.45 -11.73 -2.67
CA MET A 1 38.61 -11.95 -1.46
C MET A 1 37.47 -10.95 -1.30
N LYS A 2 37.67 -9.64 -1.53
CA LYS A 2 36.62 -8.61 -1.36
C LYS A 2 35.30 -8.92 -2.10
N ASN A 3 35.36 -9.41 -3.34
CA ASN A 3 34.17 -9.74 -4.14
C ASN A 3 33.36 -10.95 -3.66
N ILE A 4 33.95 -11.85 -2.86
CA ILE A 4 33.24 -13.05 -2.36
C ILE A 4 32.29 -12.70 -1.22
N ILE A 5 32.61 -11.65 -0.45
CA ILE A 5 31.79 -11.20 0.69
C ILE A 5 30.80 -10.12 0.24
N VAL A 6 31.21 -9.22 -0.65
CA VAL A 6 30.36 -8.09 -1.09
C VAL A 6 29.16 -8.57 -1.90
N ARG A 7 29.35 -9.53 -2.81
CA ARG A 7 28.25 -10.05 -3.64
C ARG A 7 27.08 -10.62 -2.83
N PRO A 8 27.26 -11.60 -1.92
CA PRO A 8 26.12 -12.13 -1.15
C PRO A 8 25.44 -11.06 -0.29
N LEU A 9 26.18 -10.06 0.19
CA LEU A 9 25.60 -8.92 0.91
C LEU A 9 24.70 -8.06 0.00
N GLU A 10 25.14 -7.77 -1.23
CA GLU A 10 24.32 -7.05 -2.23
C GLU A 10 23.04 -7.81 -2.57
N TRP A 11 23.13 -9.13 -2.77
CA TRP A 11 21.97 -9.99 -3.03
C TRP A 11 20.99 -9.99 -1.85
N HIS A 12 21.50 -10.08 -0.63
CA HIS A 12 20.68 -10.02 0.57
C HIS A 12 19.94 -8.68 0.68
N LEU A 13 20.65 -7.56 0.44
CA LEU A 13 20.06 -6.22 0.48
C LEU A 13 18.97 -6.06 -0.59
N ALA A 14 19.23 -6.54 -1.81
CA ALA A 14 18.27 -6.48 -2.91
C ALA A 14 17.02 -7.32 -2.60
N PHE A 15 17.21 -8.54 -2.07
CA PHE A 15 16.12 -9.41 -1.66
C PHE A 15 15.25 -8.73 -0.59
N LEU A 16 15.87 -8.18 0.45
CA LEU A 16 15.16 -7.49 1.52
C LEU A 16 14.39 -6.27 0.99
N GLY A 17 14.98 -5.50 0.06
CA GLY A 17 14.31 -4.39 -0.60
C GLY A 17 13.06 -4.82 -1.38
N VAL A 18 13.18 -5.84 -2.23
CA VAL A 18 12.03 -6.38 -3.00
C VAL A 18 10.95 -6.94 -2.07
N PHE A 19 11.36 -7.63 -1.01
CA PHE A 19 10.45 -8.20 -0.02
C PHE A 19 9.62 -7.11 0.67
N VAL A 20 10.27 -6.07 1.19
CA VAL A 20 9.58 -4.94 1.86
C VAL A 20 8.65 -4.21 0.90
N ILE A 21 9.09 -3.91 -0.32
CA ILE A 21 8.25 -3.25 -1.33
C ILE A 21 7.02 -4.09 -1.67
N SER A 22 7.19 -5.42 -1.76
CA SER A 22 6.08 -6.34 -2.04
C SER A 22 5.07 -6.37 -0.90
N LEU A 23 5.54 -6.36 0.35
CA LEU A 23 4.66 -6.29 1.53
C LEU A 23 3.85 -4.99 1.55
N PHE A 24 4.49 -3.84 1.29
CA PHE A 24 3.76 -2.57 1.22
C PHE A 24 2.77 -2.53 0.05
N TYR A 25 3.11 -3.12 -1.10
CA TYR A 25 2.15 -3.26 -2.20
C TYR A 25 0.92 -4.07 -1.77
N LEU A 26 1.14 -5.23 -1.13
CA LEU A 26 0.06 -6.06 -0.60
C LEU A 26 -0.79 -5.34 0.45
N GLN A 27 -0.19 -4.53 1.32
CA GLN A 27 -0.91 -3.73 2.31
C GLN A 27 -1.85 -2.69 1.67
N ILE A 28 -1.41 -2.07 0.56
CA ILE A 28 -2.24 -1.13 -0.19
C ILE A 28 -3.42 -1.86 -0.85
N VAL A 29 -3.18 -3.03 -1.46
CA VAL A 29 -4.24 -3.84 -2.09
C VAL A 29 -5.23 -4.40 -1.06
N SER A 30 -4.74 -4.83 0.10
CA SER A 30 -5.56 -5.48 1.13
C SER A 30 -6.60 -4.54 1.74
N THR A 31 -6.33 -3.24 1.77
CA THR A 31 -7.22 -2.23 2.38
C THR A 31 -8.61 -2.18 1.72
N PRO A 32 -8.75 -1.88 0.40
CA PRO A 32 -10.04 -1.91 -0.27
C PRO A 32 -10.63 -3.31 -0.41
N THR A 33 -9.79 -4.36 -0.49
CA THR A 33 -10.26 -5.75 -0.47
C THR A 33 -11.01 -6.04 0.84
N PHE A 34 -10.40 -5.69 1.96
CA PHE A 34 -10.98 -5.89 3.29
C PHE A 34 -12.25 -5.06 3.49
N LEU A 35 -12.22 -3.78 3.11
CA LEU A 35 -13.40 -2.91 3.21
C LEU A 35 -14.60 -3.43 2.41
N MET A 36 -14.38 -3.85 1.15
CA MET A 36 -15.47 -4.40 0.34
C MET A 36 -15.95 -5.75 0.88
N THR A 37 -15.05 -6.56 1.43
CA THR A 37 -15.42 -7.83 2.10
C THR A 37 -16.32 -7.56 3.31
N LEU A 38 -15.99 -6.56 4.14
CA LEU A 38 -16.82 -6.16 5.29
C LEU A 38 -18.21 -5.70 4.85
N VAL A 39 -18.30 -4.92 3.77
CA VAL A 39 -19.59 -4.54 3.18
C VAL A 39 -20.34 -5.79 2.72
N GLY A 40 -19.66 -6.73 2.07
CA GLY A 40 -20.26 -8.00 1.64
C GLY A 40 -20.82 -8.83 2.81
N ILE A 41 -20.13 -8.87 3.96
CA ILE A 41 -20.59 -9.61 5.15
C ILE A 41 -21.93 -9.07 5.67
N SER A 42 -22.24 -7.79 5.49
CA SER A 42 -23.54 -7.24 5.88
C SER A 42 -24.72 -7.94 5.19
N ALA A 43 -24.50 -8.56 4.02
CA ALA A 43 -25.51 -9.28 3.24
C ALA A 43 -26.10 -10.50 3.99
N PHE A 44 -25.37 -11.10 4.94
CA PHE A 44 -25.89 -12.20 5.76
C PHE A 44 -27.10 -11.80 6.63
N ASN A 45 -27.32 -10.51 6.86
CA ASN A 45 -28.49 -10.04 7.61
C ASN A 45 -29.78 -10.02 6.77
N TYR A 46 -29.68 -10.12 5.44
CA TYR A 46 -30.80 -9.88 4.52
C TYR A 46 -31.02 -11.01 3.51
N LEU A 47 -30.02 -11.88 3.31
CA LEU A 47 -30.03 -12.94 2.30
C LEU A 47 -29.80 -14.31 2.93
N GLU A 48 -30.29 -15.34 2.24
CA GLU A 48 -30.01 -16.73 2.59
C GLU A 48 -28.52 -17.05 2.41
N TYR A 49 -28.01 -18.02 3.18
CA TYR A 49 -26.58 -18.29 3.35
C TYR A 49 -25.81 -18.42 2.02
N ASP A 50 -26.30 -19.23 1.07
CA ASP A 50 -25.62 -19.46 -0.22
C ASP A 50 -25.59 -18.19 -1.10
N THR A 51 -26.67 -17.40 -1.05
CA THR A 51 -26.75 -16.15 -1.80
C THR A 51 -25.85 -15.09 -1.16
N ALA A 52 -25.84 -15.00 0.17
CA ALA A 52 -24.97 -14.10 0.92
C ALA A 52 -23.48 -14.40 0.68
N LEU A 53 -23.08 -15.68 0.65
CA LEU A 53 -21.72 -16.08 0.30
C LEU A 53 -21.32 -15.62 -1.11
N THR A 54 -22.22 -15.78 -2.09
CA THR A 54 -21.98 -15.32 -3.46
C THR A 54 -21.75 -13.81 -3.51
N VAL A 55 -22.53 -13.03 -2.75
CA VAL A 55 -22.35 -11.58 -2.61
C VAL A 55 -21.02 -11.24 -1.96
N VAL A 56 -20.63 -11.92 -0.89
CA VAL A 56 -19.33 -11.71 -0.22
C VAL A 56 -18.17 -11.97 -1.18
N TYR A 57 -18.21 -13.06 -1.94
CA TYR A 57 -17.16 -13.36 -2.93
C TYR A 57 -17.12 -12.31 -4.04
N GLY A 58 -18.28 -11.87 -4.54
CA GLY A 58 -18.38 -10.80 -5.52
C GLY A 58 -17.79 -9.48 -5.01
N CYS A 59 -18.18 -9.05 -3.81
CA CYS A 59 -17.66 -7.83 -3.18
C CYS A 59 -16.16 -7.92 -2.92
N SER A 60 -15.68 -9.07 -2.42
CA SER A 60 -14.24 -9.29 -2.17
C SER A 60 -13.43 -9.22 -3.48
N PHE A 61 -13.95 -9.79 -4.56
CA PHE A 61 -13.32 -9.74 -5.88
C PHE A 61 -13.27 -8.32 -6.45
N ILE A 62 -14.35 -7.55 -6.32
CA ILE A 62 -14.38 -6.13 -6.69
C ILE A 62 -13.35 -5.35 -5.85
N GLY A 63 -13.30 -5.60 -4.54
CA GLY A 63 -12.33 -5.00 -3.64
C GLY A 63 -10.88 -5.29 -4.04
N LEU A 64 -10.60 -6.51 -4.48
CA LEU A 64 -9.28 -6.91 -5.00
C LEU A 64 -8.91 -6.16 -6.28
N ILE A 65 -9.84 -6.05 -7.25
CA ILE A 65 -9.60 -5.29 -8.49
C ILE A 65 -9.30 -3.82 -8.15
N LEU A 66 -10.15 -3.21 -7.32
CA LEU A 66 -9.96 -1.83 -6.88
C LEU A 66 -8.63 -1.65 -6.13
N GLY A 67 -8.26 -2.63 -5.30
CA GLY A 67 -6.97 -2.66 -4.60
C GLY A 67 -5.78 -2.67 -5.53
N VAL A 68 -5.78 -3.52 -6.56
CA VAL A 68 -4.70 -3.59 -7.55
C VAL A 68 -4.61 -2.29 -8.35
N LEU A 69 -5.74 -1.75 -8.81
CA LEU A 69 -5.78 -0.48 -9.54
C LEU A 69 -5.26 0.68 -8.69
N TRP A 70 -5.64 0.74 -7.42
CA TRP A 70 -5.19 1.77 -6.50
C TRP A 70 -3.71 1.62 -6.16
N ALA A 71 -3.23 0.40 -5.88
CA ALA A 71 -1.82 0.13 -5.61
C ALA A 71 -0.92 0.50 -6.80
N GLU A 72 -1.35 0.19 -8.03
CA GLU A 72 -0.61 0.58 -9.23
C GLU A 72 -0.64 2.10 -9.45
N ARG A 73 -1.76 2.77 -9.15
CA ARG A 73 -1.84 4.23 -9.18
C ARG A 73 -0.86 4.86 -8.19
N VAL A 74 -0.84 4.39 -6.93
CA VAL A 74 0.08 4.88 -5.89
C VAL A 74 1.54 4.65 -6.29
N ARG A 75 1.85 3.46 -6.84
CA ARG A 75 3.18 3.13 -7.34
C ARG A 75 3.65 4.11 -8.42
N ARG A 76 2.77 4.50 -9.35
CA ARG A 76 3.12 5.39 -10.47
C ARG A 76 3.20 6.87 -10.09
N THR A 77 2.45 7.33 -9.08
CA THR A 77 2.40 8.75 -8.71
C THR A 77 3.41 9.14 -7.63
N LEU A 78 3.43 8.42 -6.51
CA LEU A 78 4.21 8.77 -5.31
C LEU A 78 5.35 7.78 -5.08
N GLY A 79 5.18 6.53 -5.50
CA GLY A 79 6.05 5.43 -5.11
C GLY A 79 5.61 4.81 -3.78
N ILE A 80 5.70 3.48 -3.70
CA ILE A 80 5.12 2.68 -2.60
C ILE A 80 5.75 3.05 -1.25
N VAL A 81 7.08 3.16 -1.19
CA VAL A 81 7.80 3.46 0.07
C VAL A 81 7.51 4.89 0.54
N THR A 82 7.48 5.87 -0.37
CA THR A 82 7.17 7.26 -0.05
C THR A 82 5.72 7.42 0.40
N PHE A 83 4.79 6.67 -0.18
CA PHE A 83 3.41 6.65 0.25
C PHE A 83 3.27 6.07 1.67
N THR A 84 3.89 4.93 1.96
CA THR A 84 3.88 4.35 3.32
C THR A 84 4.54 5.27 4.34
N ALA A 85 5.67 5.90 3.97
CA ALA A 85 6.31 6.91 4.83
C ALA A 85 5.39 8.12 5.04
N TYR A 86 4.71 8.61 4.01
CA TYR A 86 3.73 9.69 4.12
C TYR A 86 2.57 9.35 5.06
N LEU A 87 2.12 8.09 5.09
CA LEU A 87 1.06 7.64 6.01
C LEU A 87 1.54 7.48 7.46
N LEU A 88 2.82 7.16 7.67
CA LEU A 88 3.42 6.94 8.99
C LEU A 88 3.97 8.22 9.61
N SER A 89 4.45 9.14 8.78
CA SER A 89 4.91 10.46 9.18
C SER A 89 3.72 11.41 9.28
N THR A 90 3.89 12.52 10.00
CA THR A 90 2.92 13.63 10.03
C THR A 90 3.50 14.77 9.18
N PRO A 91 3.54 14.64 7.83
CA PRO A 91 4.33 15.52 6.96
C PRO A 91 3.94 17.00 7.09
N GLU A 92 2.68 17.28 7.44
CA GLU A 92 2.15 18.61 7.76
C GLU A 92 2.68 19.19 9.08
N ILE A 93 3.04 18.37 10.08
CA ILE A 93 3.62 18.81 11.35
C ILE A 93 5.15 18.76 11.31
N ASP A 94 5.74 17.82 10.55
CA ASP A 94 7.20 17.69 10.39
C ASP A 94 7.83 18.87 9.63
N GLY A 95 7.02 19.72 8.97
CA GLY A 95 7.47 21.03 8.45
C GLY A 95 8.28 20.97 7.15
N TRP A 96 8.21 19.87 6.39
CA TRP A 96 8.93 19.73 5.11
C TRP A 96 8.14 20.29 3.91
N ARG A 97 6.85 20.59 4.11
CA ARG A 97 5.96 21.17 3.10
C ARG A 97 5.12 22.31 3.67
N ASP A 98 4.89 23.35 2.87
CA ASP A 98 3.97 24.45 3.17
C ASP A 98 2.50 23.93 3.19
N SER A 99 1.56 24.67 3.79
CA SER A 99 0.12 24.35 3.82
C SER A 99 -0.50 24.17 2.44
N ALA A 100 0.18 24.67 1.38
CA ALA A 100 -0.15 24.45 -0.03
C ALA A 100 0.51 23.21 -0.67
N GLY A 101 1.26 22.39 0.08
CA GLY A 101 1.91 21.16 -0.38
C GLY A 101 3.28 21.32 -1.05
N ASN A 102 3.82 22.54 -1.12
CA ASN A 102 5.11 22.83 -1.75
C ASN A 102 6.29 22.48 -0.82
N LYS A 103 7.37 21.88 -1.35
CA LYS A 103 8.59 21.63 -0.57
C LYS A 103 9.20 22.97 -0.12
N ILE A 104 9.36 23.16 1.18
CA ILE A 104 10.01 24.37 1.72
C ILE A 104 11.51 24.23 1.45
N GLN A 105 12.03 24.92 0.44
CA GLN A 105 13.47 25.02 0.24
C GLN A 105 14.02 25.96 1.32
N ARG A 106 14.70 25.39 2.32
CA ARG A 106 15.48 26.17 3.28
C ARG A 106 16.59 26.88 2.51
N LYS A 107 16.42 28.18 2.23
CA LYS A 107 17.54 29.02 1.77
C LYS A 107 18.54 29.09 2.92
N VAL A 108 19.64 28.35 2.80
CA VAL A 108 20.80 28.51 3.67
C VAL A 108 21.39 29.87 3.29
N THR A 109 21.18 30.86 4.14
CA THR A 109 21.86 32.16 4.09
C THR A 109 22.95 32.15 5.15
#